data_AF-A0A1Q3JGL3-F1
#
_entry.id   AF-A0A1Q3JGL3-F1
#
_cell.length_a   1.000
_cell.length_b   1.000
_cell.length_c   1.000
_cell.angle_alpha   90.00
_cell.angle_beta   90.00
_cell.angle_gamma   90.00
#
_symmetry.space_group_name_H-M   'P 1'
#
loop_
_entity.id
_entity.type
_entity.pdbx_description
1 polymer ?
#
loop_
_entity_poly.entity_id
_entity_poly.type
_entity_poly.pdbx_seq_one_letter_code
_entity_poly.pdbx_strand_id
1 'polypeptide(L)'
;MATPRLIVAGNCQASFIAKLLAANPAVTDRYKVVYFRNFRPGDQGELTEHNLRNCGVLLEQIAHRAPELPQKALLPKWTKVIRFPIVWFNSLWPSYTRDDRNPPKGEGEQIWPYGDRLILDALGKGMSPTDAVKQWFETDVAARVDLDRFHEINAAKARELDTRAEVKLGAYVLDNFRREKLFASHNHPYFPMFEVMRDRIYEAMDLPPGQEDMQLASSGMYDTHVPIHPSVARHFGLQWWTPEMAGRLRDIEVEPFEFWRKYAAFERP
;
A
#
# COMPACT_ATOMS: atom_id res chain seq x y z
N MET A 1 35.69 10.87 6.58
CA MET A 1 34.37 11.15 7.20
C MET A 1 33.48 9.93 6.98
N ALA A 2 32.61 9.56 7.94
CA ALA A 2 31.72 8.41 7.76
C ALA A 2 30.67 8.72 6.67
N THR A 3 30.42 7.79 5.74
CA THR A 3 29.41 7.95 4.69
C THR A 3 28.05 8.33 5.30
N PRO A 4 27.44 9.46 4.90
CA PRO A 4 26.14 9.89 5.39
C PRO A 4 25.05 8.83 5.23
N ARG A 5 24.02 8.88 6.07
CA ARG A 5 22.85 8.00 5.97
C ARG A 5 21.72 8.66 5.20
N LEU A 6 21.07 7.86 4.37
CA LEU A 6 19.73 8.11 3.86
C LEU A 6 18.80 7.20 4.66
N ILE A 7 18.06 7.76 5.60
CA ILE A 7 17.09 7.01 6.40
C ILE A 7 15.74 7.05 5.68
N VAL A 8 15.15 5.89 5.45
CA VAL A 8 13.81 5.75 4.87
C VAL A 8 12.91 5.11 5.94
N ALA A 9 12.03 5.92 6.53
CA ALA A 9 11.21 5.53 7.66
C ALA A 9 9.74 5.38 7.25
N GLY A 10 9.13 4.22 7.49
CA GLY A 10 7.72 4.00 7.18
C GLY A 10 7.32 2.52 7.16
N ASN A 11 6.31 2.17 6.36
CA ASN A 11 5.82 0.80 6.22
C ASN A 11 6.45 0.05 5.02
N CYS A 12 5.78 -0.99 4.51
CA CYS A 12 6.19 -1.73 3.32
C CYS A 12 6.43 -0.85 2.08
N GLN A 13 5.67 0.22 1.88
CA GLN A 13 5.88 1.17 0.79
C GLN A 13 7.20 1.95 0.96
N ALA A 14 7.56 2.32 2.19
CA ALA A 14 8.85 2.91 2.48
C ALA A 14 10.00 1.90 2.30
N SER A 15 9.76 0.62 2.59
CA SER A 15 10.72 -0.46 2.29
C SER A 15 10.98 -0.58 0.79
N PHE A 16 9.93 -0.49 -0.05
CA PHE A 16 10.07 -0.43 -1.50
C PHE A 16 10.93 0.75 -1.95
N ILE A 17 10.64 1.97 -1.47
CA ILE A 17 11.45 3.16 -1.76
C ILE A 17 12.90 2.97 -1.34
N ALA A 18 13.15 2.40 -0.16
CA ALA A 18 14.51 2.13 0.31
C ALA A 18 15.27 1.17 -0.61
N LYS A 19 14.59 0.14 -1.15
CA LYS A 19 15.21 -0.79 -2.10
C LYS A 19 15.51 -0.14 -3.44
N LEU A 20 14.61 0.68 -3.98
CA LEU A 20 14.88 1.47 -5.19
C LEU A 20 16.12 2.35 -4.99
N LEU A 21 16.19 3.07 -3.87
CA LEU A 21 17.30 3.98 -3.58
C LEU A 21 18.61 3.21 -3.32
N ALA A 22 18.54 2.02 -2.72
CA ALA A 22 19.72 1.17 -2.53
C ALA A 22 20.23 0.51 -3.82
N ALA A 23 19.40 0.43 -4.86
CA ALA A 23 19.78 -0.06 -6.18
C ALA A 23 20.31 1.04 -7.12
N ASN A 24 20.20 2.32 -6.73
CA ASN A 24 20.58 3.44 -7.57
C ASN A 24 22.02 3.93 -7.27
N PRO A 25 22.95 3.86 -8.23
CA PRO A 25 24.34 4.28 -8.04
C PRO A 25 24.50 5.74 -7.58
N ALA A 26 23.68 6.65 -8.11
CA ALA A 26 23.73 8.07 -7.75
C ALA A 26 23.39 8.31 -6.27
N VAL A 27 22.66 7.37 -5.65
CA VAL A 27 22.39 7.35 -4.22
C VAL A 27 23.51 6.66 -3.46
N THR A 28 23.91 5.45 -3.86
CA THR A 28 24.87 4.63 -3.10
C THR A 28 26.28 5.23 -3.07
N ASP A 29 26.63 6.04 -4.07
CA ASP A 29 27.90 6.80 -4.10
C ASP A 29 27.96 7.89 -3.02
N ARG A 30 26.80 8.33 -2.50
CA ARG A 30 26.66 9.46 -1.57
C ARG A 30 26.17 9.02 -0.19
N TYR A 31 25.34 7.99 -0.13
CA TYR A 31 24.63 7.58 1.08
C TYR A 31 24.67 6.07 1.26
N LYS A 32 24.74 5.65 2.51
CA LYS A 32 24.28 4.30 2.88
C LYS A 32 22.81 4.37 3.25
N VAL A 33 21.99 3.65 2.49
CA VAL A 33 20.54 3.56 2.71
C VAL A 33 20.22 2.72 3.94
N VAL A 34 19.35 3.22 4.80
CA VAL A 34 18.88 2.56 6.02
C VAL A 34 17.36 2.60 6.02
N TYR A 35 16.72 1.44 5.87
CA TYR A 35 15.28 1.31 6.08
C TYR A 35 14.98 1.12 7.57
N PHE A 36 14.01 1.87 8.08
CA PHE A 36 13.47 1.69 9.42
C PHE A 36 11.95 1.54 9.35
N ARG A 37 11.43 0.43 9.86
CA ARG A 37 9.98 0.23 9.93
C ARG A 37 9.42 1.16 11.01
N ASN A 38 8.65 2.16 10.60
CA ASN A 38 8.07 3.17 11.48
C ASN A 38 6.63 3.49 11.07
N PHE A 39 5.70 2.59 11.40
CA PHE A 39 4.31 2.75 11.01
C PHE A 39 3.32 2.48 12.15
N ARG A 40 3.70 1.66 13.12
CA ARG A 40 2.89 1.30 14.28
C ARG A 40 3.72 1.36 15.55
N PRO A 41 3.09 1.63 16.71
CA PRO A 41 3.75 1.45 17.99
C PRO A 41 4.35 0.04 18.11
N GLY A 42 5.59 -0.05 18.54
CA GLY A 42 6.31 -1.32 18.70
C GLY A 42 6.90 -1.92 17.41
N ASP A 43 6.81 -1.24 16.25
CA ASP A 43 7.59 -1.65 15.08
C ASP A 43 9.08 -1.72 15.44
N GLN A 44 9.72 -2.83 15.08
CA GLN A 44 11.11 -3.13 15.43
C GLN A 44 12.05 -2.97 14.24
N GLY A 45 13.30 -2.58 14.52
CA GLY A 45 14.39 -2.45 13.57
C GLY A 45 15.59 -1.75 14.22
N GLU A 46 16.78 -1.93 13.67
CA GLU A 46 18.00 -1.30 14.21
C GLU A 46 18.19 0.10 13.65
N LEU A 47 17.55 1.10 14.27
CA LEU A 47 17.91 2.50 14.09
C LEU A 47 18.87 2.94 15.20
N THR A 48 20.18 2.89 14.90
CA THR A 48 21.21 3.25 15.87
C THR A 48 21.34 4.77 16.02
N GLU A 49 21.84 5.22 17.17
CA GLU A 49 22.23 6.62 17.37
C GLU A 49 23.23 7.10 16.31
N HIS A 50 24.16 6.24 15.89
CA HIS A 50 25.09 6.53 14.79
C HIS A 50 24.35 6.80 13.47
N ASN A 51 23.28 6.04 13.17
CA ASN A 51 22.49 6.28 11.97
C ASN A 51 21.82 7.66 12.01
N LEU A 52 21.21 8.01 13.15
CA LEU A 52 20.53 9.29 13.35
C LEU A 52 21.49 10.47 13.28
N ARG A 53 22.61 10.42 14.02
CA ARG A 53 23.59 11.52 14.08
C ARG A 53 24.35 11.74 12.77
N ASN A 54 24.37 10.77 11.88
CA ASN A 54 25.00 10.88 10.56
C ASN A 54 23.96 10.90 9.42
N CYS A 55 22.70 11.21 9.72
CA CYS A 55 21.64 11.29 8.72
C CYS A 55 21.79 12.56 7.88
N GLY A 56 21.98 12.41 6.56
CA GLY A 56 21.95 13.54 5.64
C GLY A 56 20.61 13.76 4.97
N VAL A 57 19.85 12.69 4.78
CA VAL A 57 18.49 12.76 4.26
C VAL A 57 17.60 11.80 5.04
N LEU A 58 16.47 12.31 5.53
CA LEU A 58 15.38 11.52 6.09
C LEU A 58 14.20 11.55 5.12
N LEU A 59 13.88 10.41 4.52
CA LEU A 59 12.60 10.17 3.87
C LEU A 59 11.62 9.65 4.92
N GLU A 60 10.67 10.48 5.34
CA GLU A 60 9.71 10.17 6.40
C GLU A 60 8.32 9.92 5.80
N GLN A 61 7.86 8.68 5.83
CA GLN A 61 6.50 8.36 5.44
C GLN A 61 5.52 8.89 6.49
N ILE A 62 4.53 9.65 6.06
CA ILE A 62 3.47 10.16 6.94
C ILE A 62 2.14 9.43 6.74
N ALA A 63 1.44 9.21 7.85
CA ALA A 63 0.07 8.72 7.88
C ALA A 63 -0.65 9.30 9.10
N HIS A 64 -1.99 9.29 9.09
CA HIS A 64 -2.82 9.83 10.18
C HIS A 64 -2.52 9.25 11.56
N ARG A 65 -1.98 8.02 11.63
CA ARG A 65 -1.65 7.33 12.88
C ARG A 65 -0.20 6.82 12.94
N ALA A 66 0.66 7.28 12.02
CA ALA A 66 2.07 6.90 12.07
C ALA A 66 2.73 7.54 13.31
N PRO A 67 3.55 6.79 14.07
CA PRO A 67 4.34 7.38 15.14
C PRO A 67 5.43 8.29 14.57
N GLU A 68 5.88 9.25 15.36
CA GLU A 68 7.11 9.99 15.03
C GLU A 68 8.32 9.07 15.01
N LEU A 69 9.33 9.42 14.21
CA LEU A 69 10.61 8.72 14.23
C LEU A 69 11.19 8.74 15.66
N PRO A 70 11.56 7.58 16.24
CA PRO A 70 12.20 7.54 17.55
C PRO A 70 13.49 8.36 17.58
N GLN A 71 13.71 9.08 18.69
CA GLN A 71 14.93 9.87 18.93
C GLN A 71 15.24 10.88 17.80
N LYS A 72 14.20 11.40 17.13
CA LYS A 72 14.31 12.40 16.05
C LYS A 72 15.15 13.63 16.41
N ALA A 73 15.20 13.99 17.69
CA ALA A 73 16.04 15.08 18.21
C ALA A 73 17.56 14.86 18.03
N LEU A 74 18.00 13.64 17.77
CA LEU A 74 19.41 13.32 17.47
C LEU A 74 19.81 13.63 16.02
N LEU A 75 18.84 13.92 15.15
CA LEU A 75 19.11 14.31 13.77
C LEU A 75 19.89 15.63 13.75
N PRO A 76 20.96 15.71 12.96
CA PRO A 76 21.66 16.98 12.76
C PRO A 76 20.75 18.05 12.15
N LYS A 77 20.99 19.32 12.50
CA LYS A 77 20.25 20.47 11.95
C LYS A 77 20.33 20.59 10.41
N TRP A 78 21.34 19.98 9.80
CA TRP A 78 21.55 19.97 8.35
C TRP A 78 20.87 18.80 7.63
N THR A 79 20.17 17.91 8.36
CA THR A 79 19.42 16.81 7.75
C THR A 79 18.32 17.36 6.83
N LYS A 80 18.33 17.01 5.54
CA LYS A 80 17.19 17.28 4.64
C LYS A 80 16.08 16.30 4.99
N VAL A 81 14.92 16.79 5.42
CA VAL A 81 13.74 15.97 5.68
C VAL A 81 12.78 16.10 4.51
N ILE A 82 12.40 14.97 3.91
CA ILE A 82 11.42 14.90 2.82
C ILE A 82 10.33 13.94 3.28
N ARG A 83 9.11 14.44 3.39
CA ARG A 83 7.93 13.67 3.74
C ARG A 83 7.18 13.26 2.49
N PHE A 84 6.68 12.03 2.54
CA PHE A 84 5.81 11.48 1.51
C PHE A 84 4.66 10.74 2.19
N PRO A 85 3.43 10.82 1.66
CA PRO A 85 2.29 10.22 2.30
C PRO A 85 2.26 8.71 2.05
N ILE A 86 1.65 7.98 2.96
CA ILE A 86 1.13 6.66 2.65
C ILE A 86 0.07 6.74 1.57
N VAL A 87 0.09 5.80 0.62
CA VAL A 87 -1.00 5.66 -0.35
C VAL A 87 -1.92 4.52 0.05
N TRP A 88 -3.16 4.85 0.42
CA TRP A 88 -4.24 3.92 0.70
C TRP A 88 -5.47 4.34 -0.08
N PHE A 89 -6.12 3.38 -0.73
CA PHE A 89 -7.27 3.66 -1.57
C PHE A 89 -8.39 2.65 -1.33
N ASN A 90 -9.09 2.84 -0.20
CA ASN A 90 -10.20 1.96 0.16
C ASN A 90 -11.40 2.12 -0.77
N SER A 91 -11.50 3.20 -1.56
CA SER A 91 -12.65 3.50 -2.42
C SER A 91 -13.04 2.33 -3.35
N LEU A 92 -12.08 1.52 -3.79
CA LEU A 92 -12.34 0.37 -4.69
C LEU A 92 -12.69 -0.92 -3.96
N TRP A 93 -12.55 -0.96 -2.64
CA TRP A 93 -12.84 -2.14 -1.80
C TRP A 93 -13.66 -1.73 -0.56
N PRO A 94 -14.90 -1.23 -0.74
CA PRO A 94 -15.73 -0.74 0.37
C PRO A 94 -16.13 -1.83 1.37
N SER A 95 -16.14 -3.10 0.94
CA SER A 95 -16.39 -4.29 1.78
C SER A 95 -15.13 -4.81 2.49
N TYR A 96 -13.95 -4.21 2.28
CA TYR A 96 -12.73 -4.66 2.92
C TYR A 96 -12.88 -4.71 4.44
N THR A 97 -12.44 -5.83 5.02
CA THR A 97 -12.39 -6.02 6.47
C THR A 97 -11.18 -6.88 6.83
N ARG A 98 -10.83 -6.86 8.12
CA ARG A 98 -10.01 -7.94 8.68
C ARG A 98 -10.88 -9.20 8.78
N ASP A 99 -10.23 -10.33 8.56
CA ASP A 99 -10.81 -11.65 8.69
C ASP A 99 -10.13 -12.35 9.87
N ASP A 100 -10.90 -12.61 10.92
CA ASP A 100 -10.42 -13.22 12.16
C ASP A 100 -10.01 -14.68 11.98
N ARG A 101 -10.31 -15.30 10.83
CA ARG A 101 -9.73 -16.59 10.43
C ARG A 101 -8.24 -16.49 10.12
N ASN A 102 -7.66 -15.31 9.91
CA ASN A 102 -6.20 -15.16 9.87
C ASN A 102 -5.64 -14.98 11.28
N PRO A 103 -4.41 -15.47 11.56
CA PRO A 103 -3.77 -15.21 12.85
C PRO A 103 -3.61 -13.71 13.09
N PRO A 104 -3.59 -13.28 14.38
CA PRO A 104 -3.21 -11.91 14.72
C PRO A 104 -1.93 -11.51 13.99
N LYS A 105 -1.86 -10.25 13.58
CA LYS A 105 -0.71 -9.78 12.80
C LYS A 105 0.57 -9.92 13.63
N GLY A 106 1.52 -10.71 13.11
CA GLY A 106 2.79 -10.99 13.79
C GLY A 106 2.83 -12.37 14.47
N GLU A 107 1.71 -13.08 14.54
CA GLU A 107 1.59 -14.39 15.20
C GLU A 107 1.37 -15.54 14.19
N GLY A 108 1.86 -15.37 12.96
CA GLY A 108 1.79 -16.39 11.92
C GLY A 108 1.63 -15.80 10.52
N GLU A 109 1.68 -16.68 9.53
CA GLU A 109 1.43 -16.31 8.14
C GLU A 109 -0.06 -15.99 7.93
N GLN A 110 -0.34 -14.82 7.35
CA GLN A 110 -1.69 -14.47 6.93
C GLN A 110 -1.90 -14.96 5.50
N ILE A 111 -2.63 -16.06 5.35
CA ILE A 111 -2.91 -16.66 4.04
C ILE A 111 -3.79 -15.73 3.20
N TRP A 112 -4.75 -15.06 3.83
CA TRP A 112 -5.65 -14.10 3.20
C TRP A 112 -5.63 -12.76 3.93
N PRO A 113 -4.63 -11.88 3.69
CA PRO A 113 -4.47 -10.64 4.44
C PRO A 113 -5.60 -9.62 4.22
N TYR A 114 -6.47 -9.87 3.23
CA TYR A 114 -7.60 -9.01 2.87
C TYR A 114 -8.91 -9.79 2.92
N GLY A 115 -9.75 -9.50 3.92
CA GLY A 115 -11.08 -10.07 4.03
C GLY A 115 -12.14 -9.23 3.33
N ASP A 116 -13.29 -9.86 3.07
CA ASP A 116 -14.47 -9.21 2.48
C ASP A 116 -15.70 -9.44 3.36
N ARG A 117 -16.33 -8.34 3.78
CA ARG A 117 -17.46 -8.37 4.71
C ARG A 117 -18.68 -9.06 4.12
N LEU A 118 -18.95 -8.91 2.82
CA LEU A 118 -20.12 -9.52 2.19
C LEU A 118 -19.99 -11.05 2.18
N ILE A 119 -18.78 -11.56 1.88
CA ILE A 119 -18.49 -12.99 1.93
C ILE A 119 -18.58 -13.50 3.37
N LEU A 120 -17.94 -12.83 4.32
CA LEU A 120 -17.96 -13.24 5.73
C LEU A 120 -19.38 -13.25 6.32
N ASP A 121 -20.20 -12.25 6.01
CA ASP A 121 -21.58 -12.18 6.47
C ASP A 121 -22.45 -13.30 5.84
N ALA A 122 -22.19 -13.69 4.59
CA ALA A 122 -22.86 -14.80 3.93
C ALA A 122 -22.47 -16.15 4.56
N LEU A 123 -21.18 -16.37 4.81
CA LEU A 123 -20.68 -17.56 5.51
C LEU A 123 -21.23 -17.66 6.93
N GLY A 124 -21.28 -16.54 7.66
CA GLY A 124 -21.87 -16.47 9.01
C GLY A 124 -23.36 -16.81 9.06
N LYS A 125 -24.07 -16.71 7.93
CA LYS A 125 -25.47 -17.14 7.75
C LYS A 125 -25.60 -18.61 7.31
N GLY A 126 -24.50 -19.35 7.24
CA GLY A 126 -24.47 -20.77 6.89
C GLY A 126 -24.45 -21.05 5.38
N MET A 127 -24.16 -20.05 4.53
CA MET A 127 -24.02 -20.29 3.09
C MET A 127 -22.74 -21.09 2.79
N SER A 128 -22.78 -21.91 1.73
CA SER A 128 -21.58 -22.56 1.21
C SER A 128 -20.60 -21.51 0.66
N PRO A 129 -19.29 -21.78 0.62
CA PRO A 129 -18.31 -20.88 0.00
C PRO A 129 -18.68 -20.48 -1.43
N THR A 130 -19.17 -21.41 -2.24
CA THR A 130 -19.59 -21.14 -3.62
C THR A 130 -20.79 -20.20 -3.67
N ASP A 131 -21.80 -20.41 -2.82
CA ASP A 131 -23.01 -19.58 -2.82
C ASP A 131 -22.75 -18.19 -2.22
N ALA A 132 -21.87 -18.08 -1.22
CA ALA A 132 -21.40 -16.79 -0.70
C ALA A 132 -20.73 -15.95 -1.80
N VAL A 133 -19.93 -16.57 -2.68
CA VAL A 133 -19.29 -15.87 -3.80
C VAL A 133 -20.29 -15.52 -4.90
N LYS A 134 -21.24 -16.40 -5.25
CA LYS A 134 -22.33 -16.03 -6.16
C LYS A 134 -23.08 -14.80 -5.65
N GLN A 135 -23.46 -14.81 -4.37
CA GLN A 135 -24.13 -13.67 -3.74
C GLN A 135 -23.26 -12.41 -3.76
N TRP A 136 -21.94 -12.54 -3.60
CA TRP A 136 -21.01 -11.42 -3.76
C TRP A 136 -21.17 -10.81 -5.15
N PHE A 137 -21.03 -11.58 -6.23
CA PHE A 137 -21.16 -11.06 -7.61
C PHE A 137 -22.55 -10.49 -7.94
N GLU A 138 -23.61 -11.08 -7.39
CA GLU A 138 -25.00 -10.62 -7.57
C GLU A 138 -25.33 -9.36 -6.77
N THR A 139 -24.54 -9.03 -5.73
CA THR A 139 -24.80 -7.88 -4.87
C THR A 139 -24.51 -6.57 -5.61
N ASP A 140 -25.51 -5.70 -5.73
CA ASP A 140 -25.26 -4.33 -6.14
C ASP A 140 -24.71 -3.51 -4.96
N VAL A 141 -23.38 -3.48 -4.83
CA VAL A 141 -22.68 -2.76 -3.76
C VAL A 141 -22.98 -1.26 -3.78
N ALA A 142 -23.03 -0.65 -4.96
CA ALA A 142 -23.35 0.77 -5.13
C ALA A 142 -24.77 1.13 -4.68
N ALA A 143 -25.71 0.18 -4.70
CA ALA A 143 -27.05 0.36 -4.16
C ALA A 143 -27.12 0.17 -2.64
N ARG A 144 -26.14 -0.51 -2.02
CA ARG A 144 -26.10 -0.78 -0.57
C ARG A 144 -25.23 0.18 0.22
N VAL A 145 -24.24 0.77 -0.43
CA VAL A 145 -23.25 1.67 0.18
C VAL A 145 -23.23 2.97 -0.61
N ASP A 146 -23.29 4.11 0.08
CA ASP A 146 -23.03 5.41 -0.52
C ASP A 146 -21.54 5.52 -0.87
N LEU A 147 -21.20 5.05 -2.08
CA LEU A 147 -19.83 4.97 -2.57
C LEU A 147 -19.23 6.36 -2.79
N ASP A 148 -20.04 7.35 -3.15
CA ASP A 148 -19.58 8.72 -3.31
C ASP A 148 -19.19 9.31 -1.97
N ARG A 149 -20.05 9.18 -0.95
CA ARG A 149 -19.73 9.63 0.40
C ARG A 149 -18.53 8.89 0.98
N PHE A 150 -18.43 7.59 0.74
CA PHE A 150 -17.26 6.81 1.17
C PHE A 150 -15.99 7.29 0.46
N HIS A 151 -16.05 7.56 -0.84
CA HIS A 151 -14.94 8.10 -1.60
C HIS A 151 -14.52 9.49 -1.11
N GLU A 152 -15.47 10.40 -0.85
CA GLU A 152 -15.19 11.74 -0.31
C GLU A 152 -14.37 11.69 0.97
N ILE A 153 -14.73 10.80 1.91
CA ILE A 153 -14.02 10.63 3.18
C ILE A 153 -12.59 10.14 2.93
N ASN A 154 -12.40 9.18 2.02
CA ASN A 154 -11.07 8.67 1.68
C ASN A 154 -10.23 9.72 0.91
N ALA A 155 -10.86 10.50 0.02
CA ALA A 155 -10.22 11.56 -0.73
C ALA A 155 -9.79 12.71 0.17
N ALA A 156 -10.61 13.10 1.16
CA ALA A 156 -10.25 14.11 2.14
C ALA A 156 -9.00 13.71 2.94
N LYS A 157 -8.90 12.44 3.36
CA LYS A 157 -7.73 11.88 4.03
C LYS A 157 -6.47 11.93 3.15
N ALA A 158 -6.59 11.58 1.87
CA ALA A 158 -5.47 11.64 0.93
C ALA A 158 -4.99 13.09 0.72
N ARG A 159 -5.93 14.03 0.55
CA ARG A 159 -5.63 15.47 0.38
C ARG A 159 -4.99 16.06 1.63
N GLU A 160 -5.47 15.72 2.83
CA GLU A 160 -4.88 16.19 4.10
C GLU A 160 -3.40 15.77 4.20
N LEU A 161 -3.08 14.52 3.90
CA LEU A 161 -1.70 14.04 3.94
C LEU A 161 -0.82 14.78 2.92
N ASP A 162 -1.31 15.05 1.71
CA ASP A 162 -0.59 15.82 0.69
C ASP A 162 -0.28 17.25 1.15
N THR A 163 -1.09 17.86 2.04
CA THR A 163 -0.78 19.21 2.58
C THR A 163 0.42 19.23 3.52
N ARG A 164 0.81 18.07 4.05
CA ARG A 164 1.88 17.88 5.04
C ARG A 164 3.11 17.20 4.44
N ALA A 165 3.09 16.91 3.15
CA ALA A 165 4.14 16.20 2.45
C ALA A 165 4.84 17.09 1.41
N GLU A 166 6.16 16.98 1.32
CA GLU A 166 6.92 17.56 0.21
C GLU A 166 6.67 16.79 -1.10
N VAL A 167 6.46 15.46 -1.01
CA VAL A 167 6.07 14.60 -2.14
C VAL A 167 4.56 14.35 -2.10
N LYS A 168 3.83 14.80 -3.11
CA LYS A 168 2.37 14.65 -3.20
C LYS A 168 2.00 13.43 -4.03
N LEU A 169 1.23 12.51 -3.44
CA LEU A 169 0.80 11.27 -4.09
C LEU A 169 -0.73 11.12 -4.10
N GLY A 170 -1.42 11.70 -3.11
CA GLY A 170 -2.87 11.60 -2.98
C GLY A 170 -3.61 12.24 -4.16
N ALA A 171 -3.20 13.43 -4.58
CA ALA A 171 -3.76 14.13 -5.73
C ALA A 171 -3.65 13.29 -7.01
N TYR A 172 -2.47 12.70 -7.28
CA TYR A 172 -2.28 11.83 -8.43
C TYR A 172 -3.25 10.65 -8.41
N VAL A 173 -3.42 10.00 -7.25
CA VAL A 173 -4.37 8.89 -7.11
C VAL A 173 -5.78 9.35 -7.46
N LEU A 174 -6.25 10.47 -6.90
CA LEU A 174 -7.61 10.96 -7.11
C LEU A 174 -7.90 11.36 -8.56
N ASP A 175 -6.89 11.87 -9.26
CA ASP A 175 -7.01 12.34 -10.64
C ASP A 175 -6.91 11.18 -11.66
N ASN A 176 -6.26 10.06 -11.30
CA ASN A 176 -5.89 9.02 -12.26
C ASN A 176 -6.51 7.64 -11.99
N PHE A 177 -7.05 7.34 -10.80
CA PHE A 177 -7.50 5.98 -10.46
C PHE A 177 -8.58 5.40 -11.40
N ARG A 178 -9.34 6.26 -12.09
CA ARG A 178 -10.34 5.83 -13.09
C ARG A 178 -9.70 5.40 -14.41
N ARG A 179 -8.57 6.00 -14.79
CA ARG A 179 -7.90 5.73 -16.07
C ARG A 179 -6.79 4.68 -15.95
N GLU A 180 -6.18 4.55 -14.77
CA GLU A 180 -5.04 3.68 -14.53
C GLU A 180 -5.27 2.76 -13.33
N LYS A 181 -4.79 1.51 -13.44
CA LYS A 181 -4.74 0.57 -12.32
C LYS A 181 -3.60 0.97 -11.39
N LEU A 182 -3.90 1.76 -10.37
CA LEU A 182 -2.90 2.25 -9.41
C LEU A 182 -2.68 1.33 -8.21
N PHE A 183 -3.58 0.38 -7.96
CA PHE A 183 -3.57 -0.44 -6.76
C PHE A 183 -3.84 -1.92 -7.06
N ALA A 184 -3.07 -2.78 -6.41
CA ALA A 184 -3.27 -4.22 -6.35
C ALA A 184 -4.29 -4.61 -5.27
N SER A 185 -4.27 -3.88 -4.15
CA SER A 185 -5.21 -4.02 -3.03
C SER A 185 -5.44 -2.63 -2.42
N HIS A 186 -6.31 -2.53 -1.41
CA HIS A 186 -6.61 -1.24 -0.78
C HIS A 186 -5.39 -0.48 -0.22
N ASN A 187 -4.26 -1.16 0.02
CA ASN A 187 -3.04 -0.57 0.56
C ASN A 187 -1.74 -0.92 -0.18
N HIS A 188 -1.80 -1.77 -1.20
CA HIS A 188 -0.64 -2.12 -2.03
C HIS A 188 -0.76 -1.44 -3.40
N PRO A 189 0.21 -0.58 -3.76
CA PRO A 189 0.29 -0.01 -5.10
C PRO A 189 0.46 -1.07 -6.18
N TYR A 190 0.06 -0.73 -7.40
CA TYR A 190 0.37 -1.45 -8.63
C TYR A 190 1.51 -0.74 -9.39
N PHE A 191 2.03 -1.33 -10.46
CA PHE A 191 3.21 -0.79 -11.16
C PHE A 191 3.14 0.69 -11.55
N PRO A 192 2.05 1.21 -12.14
CA PRO A 192 1.97 2.63 -12.48
C PRO A 192 2.11 3.54 -11.24
N MET A 193 1.58 3.12 -10.10
CA MET A 193 1.73 3.87 -8.85
C MET A 193 3.14 3.72 -8.25
N PHE A 194 3.79 2.56 -8.39
CA PHE A 194 5.19 2.40 -8.01
C PHE A 194 6.11 3.32 -8.82
N GLU A 195 5.87 3.48 -10.11
CA GLU A 195 6.61 4.39 -10.98
C GLU A 195 6.43 5.85 -10.53
N VAL A 196 5.19 6.28 -10.28
CA VAL A 196 4.92 7.63 -9.77
C VAL A 196 5.60 7.85 -8.41
N MET A 197 5.58 6.86 -7.53
CA MET A 197 6.27 6.94 -6.24
C MET A 197 7.80 7.08 -6.42
N ARG A 198 8.41 6.30 -7.32
CA ARG A 198 9.84 6.44 -7.67
C ARG A 198 10.12 7.84 -8.17
N ASP A 199 9.42 8.26 -9.22
CA ASP A 199 9.72 9.48 -9.95
C ASP A 199 9.59 10.72 -9.07
N ARG A 200 8.54 10.78 -8.23
CA ARG A 200 8.34 11.89 -7.29
C ARG A 200 9.39 11.93 -6.19
N ILE A 201 9.84 10.77 -5.69
CA ILE A 201 10.92 10.71 -4.70
C ILE A 201 12.24 11.13 -5.33
N TYR A 202 12.50 10.70 -6.55
CA TYR A 202 13.72 11.03 -7.28
C TYR A 202 13.79 12.52 -7.57
N GLU A 203 12.68 13.11 -8.03
CA GLU A 203 12.50 14.55 -8.19
C GLU A 203 12.78 15.29 -6.87
N ALA A 204 12.16 14.90 -5.76
CA ALA A 204 12.37 15.55 -4.46
C ALA A 204 13.80 15.41 -3.89
N MET A 205 14.52 14.36 -4.31
CA MET A 205 15.91 14.11 -3.95
C MET A 205 16.92 14.70 -4.94
N ASP A 206 16.47 15.37 -6.00
CA ASP A 206 17.31 15.91 -7.08
C ASP A 206 18.16 14.80 -7.75
N LEU A 207 17.56 13.62 -7.94
CA LEU A 207 18.17 12.44 -8.55
C LEU A 207 17.80 12.31 -10.04
N PRO A 208 18.69 11.75 -10.87
CA PRO A 208 18.32 11.39 -12.24
C PRO A 208 17.26 10.27 -12.24
N PRO A 209 16.42 10.16 -13.28
CA PRO A 209 15.45 9.08 -13.40
C PRO A 209 16.08 7.70 -13.23
N GLY A 210 15.38 6.83 -12.51
CA GLY A 210 15.82 5.46 -12.23
C GLY A 210 15.31 4.46 -13.26
N GLN A 211 16.04 3.35 -13.39
CA GLN A 211 15.67 2.21 -14.25
C GLN A 211 15.56 0.92 -13.44
N GLU A 212 15.33 1.03 -12.13
CA GLU A 212 15.26 -0.11 -11.22
C GLU A 212 14.04 -0.99 -11.53
N ASP A 213 14.21 -2.30 -11.32
CA ASP A 213 13.12 -3.27 -11.45
C ASP A 213 12.08 -3.09 -10.34
N MET A 214 10.88 -2.65 -10.72
CA MET A 214 9.77 -2.38 -9.81
C MET A 214 9.27 -3.65 -9.10
N GLN A 215 9.26 -4.79 -9.79
CA GLN A 215 8.78 -6.04 -9.22
C GLN A 215 9.75 -6.51 -8.13
N LEU A 216 11.05 -6.48 -8.41
CA LEU A 216 12.08 -6.83 -7.44
C LEU A 216 12.05 -5.89 -6.21
N ALA A 217 11.86 -4.58 -6.44
CA ALA A 217 11.76 -3.62 -5.35
C ALA A 217 10.47 -3.76 -4.52
N SER A 218 9.36 -4.21 -5.13
CA SER A 218 8.02 -4.26 -4.50
C SER A 218 7.96 -5.12 -3.24
N SER A 219 8.93 -6.01 -3.02
CA SER A 219 9.05 -6.82 -1.79
C SER A 219 7.80 -7.63 -1.47
N GLY A 220 7.14 -8.13 -2.51
CA GLY A 220 5.91 -8.91 -2.40
C GLY A 220 4.64 -8.09 -2.20
N MET A 221 4.69 -6.74 -2.22
CA MET A 221 3.46 -5.94 -2.28
C MET A 221 2.67 -6.20 -3.56
N TYR A 222 3.36 -6.61 -4.64
CA TYR A 222 2.76 -7.00 -5.91
C TYR A 222 2.15 -8.42 -5.89
N ASP A 223 2.39 -9.22 -4.85
CA ASP A 223 2.05 -10.65 -4.87
C ASP A 223 0.55 -10.93 -4.71
N THR A 224 -0.21 -9.99 -4.15
CA THR A 224 -1.64 -10.17 -3.91
C THR A 224 -2.45 -9.08 -4.60
N HIS A 225 -3.22 -9.48 -5.60
CA HIS A 225 -4.19 -8.60 -6.28
C HIS A 225 -5.60 -9.02 -5.86
N VAL A 226 -6.31 -8.11 -5.21
CA VAL A 226 -7.68 -8.34 -4.75
C VAL A 226 -8.65 -7.90 -5.84
N PRO A 227 -9.51 -8.80 -6.37
CA PRO A 227 -10.49 -8.42 -7.38
C PRO A 227 -11.39 -7.27 -6.91
N ILE A 228 -11.69 -6.35 -7.81
CA ILE A 228 -12.62 -5.24 -7.56
C ILE A 228 -14.03 -5.72 -7.88
N HIS A 229 -14.98 -5.37 -7.02
CA HIS A 229 -16.37 -5.70 -7.22
C HIS A 229 -16.94 -5.04 -8.50
N PRO A 230 -17.62 -5.78 -9.40
CA PRO A 230 -18.16 -5.22 -10.64
C PRO A 230 -19.05 -3.98 -10.46
N SER A 231 -19.96 -4.00 -9.48
CA SER A 231 -20.77 -2.83 -9.10
C SER A 231 -19.92 -1.59 -8.75
N VAL A 232 -18.83 -1.76 -8.00
CA VAL A 232 -17.91 -0.66 -7.63
C VAL A 232 -17.14 -0.14 -8.85
N ALA A 233 -16.65 -1.05 -9.70
CA ALA A 233 -15.94 -0.68 -10.92
C ALA A 233 -16.82 0.13 -11.88
N ARG A 234 -18.09 -0.29 -12.05
CA ARG A 234 -19.09 0.44 -12.84
C ARG A 234 -19.44 1.79 -12.23
N HIS A 235 -19.68 1.87 -10.92
CA HIS A 235 -20.01 3.12 -10.22
C HIS A 235 -18.95 4.20 -10.45
N PHE A 236 -17.67 3.85 -10.30
CA PHE A 236 -16.58 4.80 -10.51
C PHE A 236 -16.14 4.99 -11.96
N GLY A 237 -16.67 4.20 -12.90
CA GLY A 237 -16.31 4.26 -14.32
C GLY A 237 -14.84 3.93 -14.57
N LEU A 238 -14.34 2.83 -13.99
CA LEU A 238 -12.95 2.39 -14.18
C LEU A 238 -12.71 1.93 -15.62
N GLN A 239 -11.88 2.66 -16.36
CA GLN A 239 -11.64 2.46 -17.80
C GLN A 239 -10.74 1.25 -18.10
N TRP A 240 -9.91 0.87 -17.13
CA TRP A 240 -8.94 -0.21 -17.25
C TRP A 240 -9.47 -1.56 -16.73
N TRP A 241 -10.63 -1.57 -16.08
CA TRP A 241 -11.16 -2.77 -15.42
C TRP A 241 -12.03 -3.58 -16.39
N THR A 242 -11.94 -4.91 -16.29
CA THR A 242 -12.84 -5.85 -16.97
C THR A 242 -13.37 -6.89 -15.97
N PRO A 243 -14.56 -7.49 -16.21
CA PRO A 243 -15.10 -8.53 -15.34
C PRO A 243 -14.19 -9.76 -15.15
N GLU A 244 -13.39 -10.07 -16.16
CA GLU A 244 -12.45 -11.20 -16.21
C GLU A 244 -11.08 -10.86 -15.62
N MET A 245 -10.87 -9.63 -15.15
CA MET A 245 -9.57 -9.22 -14.62
C MET A 245 -9.19 -10.07 -13.39
N ALA A 246 -8.23 -10.98 -13.59
CA ALA A 246 -7.79 -11.92 -12.58
C ALA A 246 -7.33 -11.23 -11.27
N GLY A 247 -7.65 -11.89 -10.17
CA GLY A 247 -6.94 -11.70 -8.90
C GLY A 247 -5.57 -12.36 -8.95
N ARG A 248 -4.76 -12.11 -7.93
CA ARG A 248 -3.45 -12.74 -7.79
C ARG A 248 -3.27 -13.19 -6.35
N LEU A 249 -2.83 -14.42 -6.18
CA LEU A 249 -2.46 -14.99 -4.89
C LEU A 249 -1.02 -15.48 -4.98
N ARG A 250 -0.10 -14.73 -4.39
CA ARG A 250 1.34 -14.96 -4.51
C ARG A 250 1.80 -14.86 -5.97
N ASP A 251 2.18 -15.99 -6.56
CA ASP A 251 2.70 -16.04 -7.92
C ASP A 251 1.67 -16.51 -8.95
N ILE A 252 0.43 -16.73 -8.53
CA ILE A 252 -0.60 -17.36 -9.35
C ILE A 252 -1.71 -16.35 -9.63
N GLU A 253 -2.00 -16.15 -10.92
CA GLU A 253 -3.20 -15.46 -11.37
C GLU A 253 -4.41 -16.40 -11.22
N VAL A 254 -5.50 -15.85 -10.69
CA VAL A 254 -6.70 -16.62 -10.39
C VAL A 254 -7.90 -15.85 -10.87
N GLU A 255 -8.76 -16.51 -11.65
CA GLU A 255 -10.04 -15.95 -12.07
C GLU A 255 -10.83 -15.40 -10.87
N PRO A 256 -11.51 -14.24 -11.00
CA PRO A 256 -12.10 -13.55 -9.86
C PRO A 256 -13.05 -14.40 -9.00
N PHE A 257 -13.86 -15.25 -9.64
CA PHE A 257 -14.75 -16.17 -8.92
C PHE A 257 -13.96 -17.19 -8.10
N GLU A 258 -12.94 -17.80 -8.70
CA GLU A 258 -12.10 -18.80 -8.02
C GLU A 258 -11.24 -18.18 -6.92
N PHE A 259 -10.78 -16.94 -7.09
CA PHE A 259 -10.08 -16.18 -6.06
C PHE A 259 -10.93 -16.10 -4.80
N TRP A 260 -12.17 -15.60 -4.96
CA TRP A 260 -13.09 -15.45 -3.84
C TRP A 260 -13.59 -16.79 -3.29
N ARG A 261 -13.73 -17.82 -4.13
CA ARG A 261 -14.11 -19.16 -3.67
C ARG A 261 -13.03 -19.78 -2.79
N LYS A 262 -11.75 -19.62 -3.16
CA LYS A 262 -10.61 -20.07 -2.34
C LYS A 262 -10.53 -19.28 -1.03
N TYR A 263 -10.80 -17.98 -1.04
CA TYR A 263 -10.91 -17.16 0.17
C TYR A 263 -12.08 -17.59 1.07
N ALA A 264 -13.25 -17.84 0.49
CA ALA A 264 -14.44 -18.22 1.23
C ALA A 264 -14.28 -19.61 1.87
N ALA A 265 -13.70 -20.57 1.13
CA ALA A 265 -13.43 -21.93 1.59
C ALA A 265 -12.20 -22.06 2.50
N PHE A 266 -11.48 -20.97 2.76
CA PHE A 266 -10.36 -20.97 3.67
C PHE A 266 -10.83 -21.21 5.10
N GLU A 267 -10.39 -22.31 5.67
CA GLU A 267 -10.49 -22.61 7.09
C GLU A 267 -9.07 -22.60 7.68
N ARG A 268 -8.95 -22.25 8.96
CA ARG A 268 -7.69 -22.46 9.65
C ARG A 268 -7.43 -23.98 9.71
N PRO A 269 -6.19 -24.43 9.46
CA PRO A 269 -5.78 -25.75 9.91
C PRO A 269 -5.93 -25.90 11.43
#